data_AF-A0A7C8I321-F1
#
_entry.id   AF-A0A7C8I321-F1
#
_cell.length_a   1.000
_cell.length_b   1.000
_cell.length_c   1.000
_cell.angle_alpha   90.00
_cell.angle_beta   90.00
_cell.angle_gamma   90.00
#
_symmetry.space_group_name_H-M   'P 1'
#
loop_
_entity.id
_entity.type
_entity.pdbx_description
1 polymer ?
#
loop_
_entity_poly.entity_id
_entity_poly.type
_entity_poly.pdbx_seq_one_letter_code
_entity_poly.pdbx_strand_id
1 'polypeptide(L)'
;MEDLQVIYHAVPLEVWPSHDPVVAHGEGYVAASYLQLSRLVHLEQSFEAILCRQEKTAAHIKKNAFHNGSHGMVVRLEHASQPVRSMSNEQHVVQDIHDILKSYYKVCRKTFVDSICRQSVIHYLLECDEGPLALFSPMFVSQLSAEALEEIAGEAPVLKRSRAQLTKEIASLAKAVSILTRI
;
A
#
# COMPACT_ATOMS: atom_id res chain seq x y z
N MET A 1 -7.23 4.66 -35.42
CA MET A 1 -7.25 5.18 -34.03
C MET A 1 -8.58 4.84 -33.35
N GLU A 2 -9.30 3.79 -33.79
CA GLU A 2 -10.65 3.47 -33.30
C GLU A 2 -10.80 2.01 -32.79
N ASP A 3 -9.82 1.12 -33.00
CA ASP A 3 -9.97 -0.30 -32.66
C ASP A 3 -9.64 -0.66 -31.19
N LEU A 4 -9.17 0.28 -30.38
CA LEU A 4 -8.85 0.04 -28.97
C LEU A 4 -10.05 0.17 -28.03
N GLN A 5 -11.20 0.65 -28.52
CA GLN A 5 -12.38 0.91 -27.68
C GLN A 5 -13.23 -0.36 -27.42
N VAL A 6 -13.06 -1.42 -28.21
CA VAL A 6 -13.89 -2.64 -28.16
C VAL A 6 -13.51 -3.56 -26.99
N ILE A 7 -12.28 -3.49 -26.46
CA ILE A 7 -11.82 -4.35 -25.37
C ILE A 7 -12.31 -3.84 -23.98
N TYR A 8 -12.75 -2.57 -23.90
CA TYR A 8 -13.14 -1.93 -22.63
C TYR A 8 -14.51 -2.38 -22.06
N HIS A 9 -15.26 -3.22 -22.75
CA HIS A 9 -16.59 -3.69 -22.30
C HIS A 9 -16.61 -5.09 -21.65
N ALA A 10 -15.47 -5.78 -21.51
CA ALA A 10 -15.47 -7.19 -21.13
C ALA A 10 -15.16 -7.50 -19.64
N VAL A 11 -15.02 -6.49 -18.77
CA VAL A 11 -14.98 -6.72 -17.32
C VAL A 11 -16.19 -6.04 -16.69
N PRO A 12 -17.28 -6.77 -16.42
CA PRO A 12 -18.44 -6.20 -15.75
C PRO A 12 -18.05 -5.64 -14.39
N LEU A 13 -18.35 -4.36 -14.17
CA LEU A 13 -18.27 -3.68 -12.87
C LEU A 13 -19.34 -4.21 -11.87
N GLU A 14 -19.95 -5.36 -12.11
CA GLU A 14 -21.18 -5.81 -11.44
C GLU A 14 -21.01 -6.91 -10.38
N VAL A 15 -19.79 -7.29 -9.99
CA VAL A 15 -19.60 -8.30 -8.93
C VAL A 15 -18.94 -7.69 -7.70
N TRP A 16 -19.62 -6.73 -7.07
CA TRP A 16 -19.42 -6.43 -5.65
C TRP A 16 -20.78 -6.43 -4.95
N PRO A 17 -20.90 -7.07 -3.77
CA PRO A 17 -22.19 -7.34 -3.17
C PRO A 17 -22.87 -6.04 -2.79
N SER A 18 -24.11 -5.88 -3.26
CA SER A 18 -25.02 -4.83 -2.83
C SER A 18 -25.13 -4.84 -1.31
N HIS A 19 -24.76 -3.74 -0.66
CA HIS A 19 -25.10 -3.47 0.72
C HIS A 19 -25.68 -2.05 0.84
N ASP A 20 -26.69 -1.95 1.71
CA ASP A 20 -27.72 -0.92 1.87
C ASP A 20 -27.31 0.57 1.79
N PRO A 21 -28.26 1.46 1.41
CA PRO A 21 -27.99 2.84 0.96
C PRO A 21 -27.81 3.89 2.08
N VAL A 22 -27.17 3.56 3.21
CA VAL A 22 -27.14 4.46 4.39
C VAL A 22 -25.88 5.35 4.49
N VAL A 23 -24.88 5.23 3.62
CA VAL A 23 -23.58 5.95 3.79
C VAL A 23 -23.27 6.92 2.64
N ALA A 24 -24.22 7.83 2.35
CA ALA A 24 -24.12 8.77 1.22
C ALA A 24 -23.06 9.90 1.34
N HIS A 25 -22.33 10.03 2.47
CA HIS A 25 -21.30 11.08 2.64
C HIS A 25 -19.87 10.63 2.32
N GLY A 26 -19.59 9.33 2.24
CA GLY A 26 -18.25 8.79 1.92
C GLY A 26 -18.06 8.31 0.48
N GLU A 27 -19.17 8.01 -0.22
CA GLU A 27 -19.15 7.36 -1.54
C GLU A 27 -18.52 8.22 -2.64
N GLY A 28 -18.67 9.54 -2.60
CA GLY A 28 -18.09 10.44 -3.59
C GLY A 28 -16.56 10.47 -3.56
N TYR A 29 -15.97 10.40 -2.36
CA TYR A 29 -14.51 10.39 -2.18
C TYR A 29 -13.90 9.05 -2.61
N VAL A 30 -14.63 7.97 -2.31
CA VAL A 30 -14.27 6.61 -2.68
C VAL A 30 -14.35 6.43 -4.21
N ALA A 31 -15.45 6.86 -4.84
CA ALA A 31 -15.62 6.80 -6.30
C ALA A 31 -14.60 7.69 -7.06
N ALA A 32 -14.31 8.89 -6.57
CA ALA A 32 -13.29 9.76 -7.16
C ALA A 32 -11.88 9.16 -7.03
N SER A 33 -11.58 8.53 -5.89
CA SER A 33 -10.33 7.80 -5.67
C SER A 33 -10.21 6.62 -6.63
N TYR A 34 -11.28 5.86 -6.86
CA TYR A 34 -11.27 4.75 -7.83
C TYR A 34 -11.09 5.22 -9.27
N LEU A 35 -11.74 6.31 -9.68
CA LEU A 35 -11.57 6.87 -11.03
C LEU A 35 -10.15 7.41 -11.27
N GLN A 36 -9.53 8.01 -10.24
CA GLN A 36 -8.15 8.48 -10.28
C GLN A 36 -7.15 7.31 -10.33
N LEU A 37 -7.34 6.30 -9.49
CA LEU A 37 -6.53 5.09 -9.47
C LEU A 37 -6.65 4.31 -10.78
N SER A 38 -7.86 4.18 -11.33
CA SER A 38 -8.08 3.54 -12.63
C SER A 38 -7.30 4.25 -13.74
N ARG A 39 -7.35 5.60 -13.78
CA ARG A 39 -6.55 6.38 -14.74
C ARG A 39 -5.05 6.22 -14.55
N LEU A 40 -4.56 6.20 -13.31
CA LEU A 40 -3.15 6.01 -13.00
C LEU A 40 -2.65 4.62 -13.39
N VAL A 41 -3.44 3.58 -13.14
CA VAL A 41 -3.14 2.20 -13.54
C VAL A 41 -3.01 2.09 -15.05
N HIS A 42 -3.90 2.71 -15.82
CA HIS A 42 -3.84 2.70 -17.29
C HIS A 42 -2.59 3.40 -17.81
N LEU A 43 -2.20 4.53 -17.20
CA LEU A 43 -0.98 5.25 -17.57
C LEU A 43 0.27 4.42 -17.24
N GLU A 44 0.33 3.79 -16.06
CA GLU A 44 1.45 2.93 -15.64
C GLU A 44 1.59 1.71 -16.57
N GLN A 45 0.47 1.11 -16.98
CA GLN A 45 0.46 0.00 -17.96
C GLN A 45 0.99 0.42 -19.32
N SER A 46 0.55 1.58 -19.83
CA SER A 46 1.01 2.11 -21.11
C SER A 46 2.52 2.41 -21.09
N PHE A 47 3.02 2.96 -19.98
CA PHE A 47 4.43 3.24 -19.78
C PHE A 47 5.27 1.96 -19.73
N GLU A 48 4.81 0.94 -18.98
CA GLU A 48 5.48 -0.35 -18.88
C GLU A 48 5.52 -1.11 -20.22
N ALA A 49 4.48 -1.01 -21.05
CA ALA A 49 4.49 -1.57 -22.40
C ALA A 49 5.53 -0.89 -23.30
N ILE A 50 5.67 0.45 -23.22
CA ILE A 50 6.69 1.20 -23.95
C ILE A 50 8.10 0.79 -23.51
N LEU A 51 8.33 0.68 -22.19
CA LEU A 51 9.61 0.23 -21.64
C LEU A 51 9.95 -1.18 -22.11
N CYS A 52 8.99 -2.10 -22.11
CA CYS A 52 9.21 -3.47 -22.57
C CYS A 52 9.70 -3.54 -24.03
N ARG A 53 9.13 -2.71 -24.91
CA ARG A 53 9.56 -2.60 -26.32
C ARG A 53 10.98 -2.03 -26.45
N GLN A 54 11.29 -1.00 -25.67
CA GLN A 54 12.63 -0.39 -25.64
C GLN A 54 13.68 -1.40 -25.15
N GLU A 55 13.41 -2.13 -24.08
CA GLU A 55 14.30 -3.14 -23.51
C GLU A 55 14.62 -4.26 -24.51
N LYS A 56 13.62 -4.76 -25.24
CA LYS A 56 13.82 -5.78 -26.28
C LYS A 56 14.66 -5.27 -27.44
N THR A 57 14.44 -4.04 -27.87
CA THR A 57 15.23 -3.39 -28.92
C THR A 57 16.68 -3.25 -28.48
N ALA A 58 16.91 -2.79 -27.24
CA ALA A 58 18.24 -2.69 -26.64
C ALA A 58 18.91 -4.06 -26.49
N ALA A 59 18.18 -5.09 -26.04
CA ALA A 59 18.69 -6.46 -25.91
C ALA A 59 19.09 -7.05 -27.27
N HIS A 60 18.29 -6.80 -28.31
CA HIS A 60 18.63 -7.20 -29.67
C HIS A 60 19.90 -6.52 -30.19
N ILE A 61 20.03 -5.20 -29.99
CA ILE A 61 21.23 -4.46 -30.38
C ILE A 61 22.46 -4.99 -29.63
N LYS A 62 22.33 -5.18 -28.31
CA LYS A 62 23.40 -5.70 -27.46
C LYS A 62 23.85 -7.11 -27.85
N LYS A 63 22.90 -7.98 -28.25
CA LYS A 63 23.21 -9.34 -28.74
C LYS A 63 24.08 -9.33 -30.00
N ASN A 64 23.90 -8.33 -30.86
CA ASN A 64 24.64 -8.21 -32.12
C ASN A 64 25.86 -7.29 -32.03
N ALA A 65 26.10 -6.69 -30.86
CA ALA A 65 27.23 -5.80 -30.63
C ALA A 65 28.51 -6.61 -30.39
N PHE A 66 29.63 -6.11 -30.89
CA PHE A 66 30.95 -6.69 -30.72
C PHE A 66 31.95 -5.62 -30.29
N HIS A 67 33.00 -6.03 -29.59
CA HIS A 67 34.04 -5.11 -29.14
C HIS A 67 34.99 -4.80 -30.30
N ASN A 68 35.09 -3.53 -30.67
CA ASN A 68 36.09 -3.02 -31.59
C ASN A 68 37.14 -2.26 -30.78
N GLY A 69 38.38 -2.78 -30.72
CA GLY A 69 39.42 -2.37 -29.78
C GLY A 69 39.55 -0.86 -29.56
N SER A 70 39.48 -0.06 -30.62
CA SER A 70 39.61 1.40 -30.57
C SER A 70 38.31 2.17 -30.32
N HIS A 71 37.13 1.54 -30.44
CA HIS A 71 35.81 2.22 -30.46
C HIS A 71 34.80 1.62 -29.46
N GLY A 72 35.21 0.66 -28.63
CA GLY A 72 34.34 -0.01 -27.66
C GLY A 72 33.32 -0.93 -28.33
N MET A 73 32.11 -1.05 -27.75
CA MET A 73 31.05 -1.90 -28.30
C MET A 73 30.38 -1.24 -29.50
N VAL A 74 30.45 -1.89 -30.65
CA VAL A 74 29.88 -1.42 -31.92
C VAL A 74 28.92 -2.46 -32.50
N VAL A 75 27.93 -2.02 -33.27
CA VAL A 75 27.00 -2.90 -33.99
C VAL A 75 27.01 -2.52 -35.47
N ARG A 76 26.91 -3.51 -36.37
CA ARG A 76 26.76 -3.22 -37.80
C ARG A 76 25.37 -2.67 -38.08
N LEU A 77 25.28 -1.65 -38.94
CA LEU A 77 24.03 -0.96 -39.27
C LEU A 77 22.95 -1.91 -39.82
N GLU A 78 23.37 -2.92 -40.60
CA GLU A 78 22.49 -3.98 -41.09
C GLU A 78 21.80 -4.77 -39.96
N HIS A 79 22.50 -5.00 -38.85
CA HIS A 79 21.98 -5.72 -37.68
C HIS A 79 21.26 -4.79 -36.69
N ALA A 80 21.57 -3.49 -36.72
CA ALA A 80 20.84 -2.48 -35.96
C ALA A 80 19.43 -2.22 -36.53
N SER A 81 19.27 -2.34 -37.85
CA SER A 81 18.00 -2.09 -38.56
C SER A 81 17.14 -3.34 -38.78
N GLN A 82 17.68 -4.55 -38.52
CA GLN A 82 16.98 -5.82 -38.69
C GLN A 82 15.70 -6.03 -37.85
N PRO A 83 15.57 -5.54 -36.60
CA PRO A 83 14.33 -5.66 -35.83
C PRO A 83 13.12 -5.02 -36.51
N VAL A 84 13.36 -4.04 -37.39
CA VAL A 84 12.33 -3.28 -38.11
C VAL A 84 12.00 -3.91 -39.48
N ARG A 85 12.85 -4.81 -39.99
CA ARG A 85 12.76 -5.32 -41.38
C ARG A 85 12.48 -6.81 -41.51
N SER A 86 12.63 -7.60 -40.45
CA SER A 86 12.61 -9.08 -40.52
C SER A 86 11.35 -9.74 -39.94
N MET A 87 10.50 -8.99 -39.26
CA MET A 87 9.25 -9.50 -38.70
C MET A 87 8.10 -9.22 -39.66
N SER A 88 7.24 -10.22 -39.88
CA SER A 88 6.00 -9.98 -40.63
C SER A 88 5.07 -9.08 -39.82
N ASN A 89 4.16 -8.37 -40.50
CA ASN A 89 3.17 -7.54 -39.83
C ASN A 89 2.34 -8.33 -38.80
N GLU A 90 2.03 -9.59 -39.09
CA GLU A 90 1.33 -10.49 -38.16
C GLU A 90 2.15 -10.78 -36.90
N GLN A 91 3.44 -11.08 -37.05
CA GLN A 91 4.33 -11.32 -35.90
C GLN A 91 4.50 -10.07 -35.04
N HIS A 92 4.56 -8.89 -35.64
CA HIS A 92 4.57 -7.63 -34.91
C HIS A 92 3.30 -7.43 -34.08
N VAL A 93 2.11 -7.67 -34.67
CA VAL A 93 0.83 -7.53 -33.96
C VAL A 93 0.72 -8.53 -32.80
N VAL A 94 1.12 -9.78 -33.00
CA VAL A 94 1.13 -10.79 -31.94
C VAL A 94 2.06 -10.38 -30.79
N GLN A 95 3.26 -9.89 -31.12
CA GLN A 95 4.22 -9.45 -30.12
C GLN A 95 3.74 -8.22 -29.34
N ASP A 96 3.09 -7.29 -30.03
CA ASP A 96 2.52 -6.08 -29.44
C ASP A 96 1.39 -6.41 -28.45
N ILE A 97 0.47 -7.31 -28.82
CA ILE A 97 -0.60 -7.78 -27.93
C ILE A 97 0.01 -8.47 -26.71
N HIS A 98 1.01 -9.34 -26.90
CA HIS A 98 1.66 -10.03 -25.80
C HIS A 98 2.32 -9.04 -24.82
N ASP A 99 2.93 -7.97 -25.32
CA ASP A 99 3.59 -6.96 -24.48
C ASP A 99 2.59 -6.11 -23.71
N ILE A 100 1.47 -5.75 -24.34
CA ILE A 100 0.36 -5.06 -23.68
C ILE A 100 -0.19 -5.93 -22.55
N LEU A 101 -0.49 -7.20 -22.82
CA LEU A 101 -1.02 -8.12 -21.81
C LEU A 101 -0.04 -8.33 -20.66
N LYS A 102 1.25 -8.53 -20.96
CA LYS A 102 2.28 -8.70 -19.95
C LYS A 102 2.41 -7.48 -19.04
N SER A 103 2.41 -6.28 -19.60
CA SER A 103 2.45 -5.03 -18.83
C SER A 103 1.17 -4.80 -18.03
N TYR A 104 0.01 -5.11 -18.61
CA TYR A 104 -1.27 -5.09 -17.91
C TYR A 104 -1.25 -5.97 -16.66
N TYR A 105 -0.88 -7.25 -16.80
CA TYR A 105 -0.79 -8.18 -15.67
C TYR A 105 0.24 -7.76 -14.62
N LYS A 106 1.37 -7.19 -15.03
CA LYS A 106 2.41 -6.70 -14.12
C LYS A 106 1.85 -5.62 -13.18
N VAL A 107 1.17 -4.62 -13.74
CA VAL A 107 0.59 -3.52 -12.96
C VAL A 107 -0.62 -3.99 -12.17
N CYS A 108 -1.56 -4.71 -12.80
CA CYS A 108 -2.79 -5.18 -12.14
C CYS A 108 -2.51 -6.02 -10.90
N ARG A 109 -1.50 -6.90 -10.93
CA ARG A 109 -1.15 -7.70 -9.75
C ARG A 109 -0.67 -6.84 -8.59
N LYS A 110 0.13 -5.82 -8.85
CA LYS A 110 0.61 -4.88 -7.82
C LYS A 110 -0.54 -4.07 -7.25
N THR A 111 -1.37 -3.50 -8.11
CA THR A 111 -2.52 -2.69 -7.69
C THR A 111 -3.58 -3.53 -6.97
N PHE A 112 -3.81 -4.77 -7.36
CA PHE A 112 -4.75 -5.66 -6.69
C PHE A 112 -4.35 -5.89 -5.23
N VAL A 113 -3.07 -6.24 -4.99
CA VAL A 113 -2.55 -6.44 -3.63
C VAL A 113 -2.63 -5.13 -2.85
N ASP A 114 -2.20 -4.01 -3.44
CA ASP A 114 -2.25 -2.69 -2.80
C ASP A 114 -3.68 -2.29 -2.43
N SER A 115 -4.63 -2.50 -3.35
CA SER A 115 -6.05 -2.19 -3.15
C SER A 115 -6.67 -3.07 -2.07
N ILE A 116 -6.38 -4.37 -2.03
CA ILE A 116 -6.87 -5.25 -0.97
C ILE A 116 -6.26 -4.87 0.36
N CYS A 117 -4.94 -4.67 0.45
CA CYS A 117 -4.31 -4.27 1.70
C CYS A 117 -4.88 -2.94 2.20
N ARG A 118 -5.05 -1.95 1.32
CA ARG A 118 -5.63 -0.65 1.66
C ARG A 118 -7.10 -0.77 2.06
N GLN A 119 -7.94 -1.49 1.33
CA GLN A 119 -9.36 -1.64 1.68
C GLN A 119 -9.54 -2.51 2.94
N SER A 120 -8.93 -3.69 3.00
CA SER A 120 -9.13 -4.63 4.09
C SER A 120 -8.50 -4.15 5.39
N VAL A 121 -7.25 -3.66 5.37
CA VAL A 121 -6.59 -3.24 6.61
C VAL A 121 -7.08 -1.88 7.04
N ILE A 122 -7.02 -0.88 6.16
CA ILE A 122 -7.33 0.49 6.59
C ILE A 122 -8.83 0.63 6.84
N HIS A 123 -9.68 0.27 5.87
CA HIS A 123 -11.12 0.54 6.02
C HIS A 123 -11.79 -0.42 7.01
N TYR A 124 -11.59 -1.73 6.89
CA TYR A 124 -12.31 -2.70 7.73
C TYR A 124 -11.67 -2.97 9.09
N LEU A 125 -10.34 -2.83 9.22
CA LEU A 125 -9.63 -3.22 10.45
C LEU A 125 -9.22 -2.03 11.32
N LEU A 126 -8.87 -0.89 10.71
CA LEU A 126 -8.36 0.28 11.44
C LEU A 126 -9.39 1.41 11.58
N GLU A 127 -10.10 1.74 10.51
CA GLU A 127 -11.01 2.90 10.43
C GLU A 127 -12.48 2.53 10.58
N CYS A 128 -12.81 1.24 10.71
CA CYS A 128 -14.19 0.81 10.92
C CYS A 128 -14.63 1.15 12.34
N ASP A 129 -15.80 1.77 12.48
CA ASP A 129 -16.43 2.08 13.78
C ASP A 129 -16.76 0.81 14.59
N GLU A 130 -16.95 -0.31 13.92
CA GLU A 130 -17.12 -1.65 14.53
C GLU A 130 -15.83 -2.48 14.49
N GLY A 131 -14.72 -1.85 14.11
CA GLY A 131 -13.42 -2.48 13.97
C GLY A 131 -12.77 -2.79 15.33
N PRO A 132 -11.82 -3.74 15.37
CA PRO A 132 -11.15 -4.13 16.61
C PRO A 132 -10.42 -2.98 17.31
N LEU A 133 -10.00 -1.95 16.57
CA LEU A 133 -9.38 -0.75 17.15
C LEU A 133 -10.39 0.27 17.68
N ALA A 134 -11.64 0.25 17.20
CA ALA A 134 -12.70 1.13 17.72
C ALA A 134 -13.21 0.69 19.10
N LEU A 135 -12.91 -0.54 19.53
CA LEU A 135 -13.23 -1.07 20.85
C LEU A 135 -12.63 -0.23 21.99
N PHE A 136 -11.43 0.31 21.81
CA PHE A 136 -10.80 1.19 22.79
C PHE A 136 -10.94 2.66 22.37
N SER A 137 -12.10 3.23 22.67
CA SER A 137 -12.45 4.61 22.32
C SER A 137 -12.62 5.50 23.56
N PRO A 138 -12.52 6.83 23.41
CA PRO A 138 -12.84 7.76 24.50
C PRO A 138 -14.25 7.55 25.06
N MET A 139 -15.21 7.19 24.19
CA MET A 139 -16.57 6.87 24.59
C MET A 139 -16.62 5.60 25.45
N PHE A 140 -15.94 4.53 25.05
CA PHE A 140 -15.79 3.32 25.87
C PHE A 140 -15.21 3.66 27.25
N VAL A 141 -14.10 4.41 27.30
CA VAL A 141 -13.45 4.79 28.57
C VAL A 141 -14.39 5.60 29.46
N SER A 142 -15.17 6.53 28.89
CA SER A 142 -16.14 7.34 29.65
C SER A 142 -17.31 6.54 30.25
N GLN A 143 -17.61 5.36 29.70
CA GLN A 143 -18.68 4.48 30.17
C GLN A 143 -18.21 3.49 31.24
N LEU A 144 -16.90 3.41 31.51
CA LEU A 144 -16.36 2.52 32.54
C LEU A 144 -16.78 2.98 33.94
N SER A 145 -17.21 2.02 34.77
CA SER A 145 -17.49 2.28 36.18
C SER A 145 -16.19 2.51 36.97
N ALA A 146 -16.31 3.17 38.13
CA ALA A 146 -15.16 3.36 39.02
C ALA A 146 -14.54 2.03 39.47
N GLU A 147 -15.34 0.98 39.62
CA GLU A 147 -14.89 -0.37 39.97
C GLU A 147 -14.10 -1.01 38.83
N ALA A 148 -14.62 -0.96 37.59
CA ALA A 148 -13.92 -1.46 36.41
C ALA A 148 -12.62 -0.69 36.17
N LEU A 149 -12.60 0.61 36.44
CA LEU A 149 -11.40 1.44 36.31
C LEU A 149 -10.35 1.09 37.38
N GLU A 150 -10.75 0.84 38.63
CA GLU A 150 -9.82 0.35 39.67
C GLU A 150 -9.33 -1.07 39.38
N GLU A 151 -10.11 -1.92 38.70
CA GLU A 151 -9.65 -3.24 38.26
C GLU A 151 -8.62 -3.16 37.13
N ILE A 152 -8.86 -2.33 36.12
CA ILE A 152 -8.01 -2.22 34.92
C ILE A 152 -6.75 -1.38 35.20
N ALA A 153 -6.93 -0.24 35.88
CA ALA A 153 -5.89 0.77 36.06
C ALA A 153 -5.48 0.98 37.52
N GLY A 154 -6.16 0.35 38.48
CA GLY A 154 -5.84 0.48 39.89
C GLY A 154 -4.55 -0.26 40.25
N GLU A 155 -3.87 0.26 41.27
CA GLU A 155 -2.67 -0.37 41.81
C GLU A 155 -3.04 -1.63 42.59
N ALA A 156 -2.27 -2.71 42.38
CA ALA A 156 -2.43 -3.93 43.15
C ALA A 156 -2.36 -3.64 44.67
N PRO A 157 -3.20 -4.26 45.52
CA PRO A 157 -3.30 -3.92 46.95
C PRO A 157 -1.97 -4.00 47.70
N VAL A 158 -1.09 -4.94 47.31
CA VAL A 158 0.25 -5.10 47.88
C VAL A 158 1.14 -3.89 47.57
N LEU A 159 1.09 -3.40 46.33
CA LEU A 159 1.85 -2.21 45.92
C LEU A 159 1.34 -0.96 46.62
N LYS A 160 0.00 -0.80 46.73
CA LYS A 160 -0.64 0.31 47.44
C LYS A 160 -0.20 0.37 48.91
N ARG A 161 -0.15 -0.79 49.59
CA ARG A 161 0.37 -0.92 50.97
C ARG A 161 1.86 -0.60 51.06
N SER A 162 2.66 -1.16 50.16
CA SER A 162 4.11 -0.91 50.11
C SER A 162 4.41 0.57 49.92
N ARG A 163 3.68 1.25 49.01
CA ARG A 163 3.81 2.68 48.75
C ARG A 163 3.47 3.49 50.00
N ALA A 164 2.39 3.15 50.69
CA ALA A 164 2.00 3.83 51.93
C ALA A 164 3.05 3.66 53.04
N GLN A 165 3.60 2.46 53.20
CA GLN A 165 4.67 2.18 54.16
C GLN A 165 5.94 2.97 53.84
N LEU A 166 6.43 2.90 52.60
CA LEU A 166 7.64 3.62 52.17
C LEU A 166 7.47 5.13 52.29
N THR A 167 6.29 5.67 51.96
CA THR A 167 5.99 7.10 52.12
C THR A 167 6.06 7.52 53.58
N LYS A 168 5.57 6.68 54.50
CA LYS A 168 5.66 6.91 55.95
C LYS A 168 7.11 6.86 56.43
N GLU A 169 7.90 5.89 55.95
CA GLU A 169 9.32 5.77 56.28
C GLU A 169 10.10 7.00 55.81
N ILE A 170 9.91 7.42 54.55
CA ILE A 170 10.50 8.64 53.99
C ILE A 170 10.15 9.87 54.85
N ALA A 171 8.88 10.06 55.19
CA ALA A 171 8.45 11.19 56.02
C ALA A 171 9.10 11.16 57.41
N SER A 172 9.23 9.98 58.02
CA SER A 172 9.87 9.81 59.32
C SER A 172 11.36 10.12 59.27
N LEU A 173 12.07 9.64 58.24
CA LEU A 173 13.49 9.88 58.04
C LEU A 173 13.77 11.35 57.72
N ALA A 174 12.95 11.98 56.87
CA ALA A 174 13.06 13.40 56.55
C ALA A 174 12.89 14.26 57.81
N LYS A 175 11.95 13.91 58.69
CA LYS A 175 11.76 14.59 59.97
C LYS A 175 12.98 14.42 60.87
N ALA A 176 13.54 13.21 60.98
CA ALA A 176 14.74 12.96 61.76
C ALA A 176 15.94 13.79 61.27
N VAL A 177 16.15 13.84 59.95
CA VAL A 177 17.18 14.68 59.33
C VAL A 177 16.95 16.15 59.66
N SER A 178 15.72 16.66 59.53
CA SER A 178 15.40 18.08 59.82
C SER A 178 15.70 18.49 61.26
N ILE A 179 15.56 17.56 62.21
CA ILE A 179 15.89 17.78 63.62
C ILE A 179 17.40 17.80 63.80
N LEU A 180 18.12 16.85 63.21
CA LEU A 180 19.58 16.77 63.27
C LEU A 180 20.25 18.01 62.68
N THR A 181 19.74 18.56 61.57
CA THR A 181 20.30 19.75 60.92
C THR A 181 20.02 21.06 61.66
N ARG A 182 19.22 21.04 62.73
CA ARG A 182 18.74 22.22 63.47
C ARG A 182 19.41 22.38 64.85
N ILE A 183 20.29 21.44 65.19
CA ILE A 183 21.17 21.43 66.38
C ILE A 183 22.57 21.78 65.88
#